data_AF-A9V7M7-F1
#
_entry.id   AF-A9V7M7-F1
#
_cell.length_a   1.000
_cell.length_b   1.000
_cell.length_c   1.000
_cell.angle_alpha   90.00
_cell.angle_beta   90.00
_cell.angle_gamma   90.00
#
_symmetry.space_group_name_H-M   'P 1'
#
loop_
_entity.id
_entity.type
_entity.pdbx_description
1 polymer ?
#
loop_
_entity_poly.entity_id
_entity_poly.type
_entity_poly.pdbx_seq_one_letter_code
_entity_poly.pdbx_strand_id
1 'polypeptide(L)'
;MGWGVVFAAVMVGAWGHPVMHSDGNGNLWINSSQEVDGASVFLNGVDVVEALDWARQTIVALGGQVNDLEIRPAETFAVKPAIVVNQCGDLVLNSSHAQSIFFNGIDLLAELAALQQAAAAVQAAGSSVGPATTDAPSTCATVGDTSSRDSITTDHSGNLYIRAAGTSRIWINGVNFLRELQDLKQLVAVLEPVTTTTQGPIVHPNSIGCNLTSVPSSVTTIDGDLDLFKCQSLTATDLLVFSNLQRVTGLFRVMDNPLLTNIDAFASLTMVDGDLRITGNANLSNINGLSNVASIGHDLIITFNSKLTNVDGLSSITTVPNYLYFYNNAMLANLDGLSHLVAIHDMTINYNSALTQIRGLRNIANVTGDLVIASNSVLTNLNGFNSLTAVGSTLSIQYNAMLSDINGLSGLTSVAEYVRVCSNAILDVSSVPSVLHTLGTCQKISSSPCTTCP
;
A
#
# COMPACT_ATOMS: atom_id res chain seq x y z
N MET A 1 -29.13 -14.54 12.79
CA MET A 1 -28.78 -15.69 11.93
C MET A 1 -28.19 -15.13 10.64
N GLY A 2 -26.98 -15.45 10.19
CA GLY A 2 -25.94 -16.23 10.87
C GLY A 2 -24.98 -16.86 9.86
N TRP A 3 -23.75 -16.32 9.78
CA TRP A 3 -22.66 -16.73 8.87
C TRP A 3 -22.94 -16.46 7.37
N GLY A 4 -21.99 -15.99 6.55
CA GLY A 4 -20.59 -15.65 6.83
C GLY A 4 -19.67 -16.27 5.78
N VAL A 5 -19.41 -15.55 4.69
CA VAL A 5 -18.50 -15.98 3.62
C VAL A 5 -17.19 -15.20 3.74
N VAL A 6 -16.09 -15.91 3.96
CA VAL A 6 -14.73 -15.34 3.91
C VAL A 6 -14.24 -15.39 2.47
N PHE A 7 -13.76 -14.27 1.94
CA PHE A 7 -13.09 -14.24 0.64
C PHE A 7 -11.71 -14.89 0.73
N ALA A 8 -11.42 -15.81 -0.18
CA ALA A 8 -10.04 -16.26 -0.42
C ALA A 8 -9.31 -15.17 -1.22
N ALA A 9 -8.17 -14.69 -0.71
CA ALA A 9 -7.33 -13.72 -1.41
C ALA A 9 -6.52 -14.41 -2.53
N VAL A 10 -7.07 -14.44 -3.74
CA VAL A 10 -6.38 -14.89 -4.96
C VAL A 10 -5.56 -13.73 -5.53
N MET A 11 -4.31 -13.99 -5.94
CA MET A 11 -3.46 -13.01 -6.62
C MET A 11 -4.09 -12.62 -7.97
N VAL A 12 -4.35 -11.31 -8.16
CA VAL A 12 -5.14 -10.82 -9.30
C VAL A 12 -4.25 -10.54 -10.52
N GLY A 13 -4.25 -11.47 -11.47
CA GLY A 13 -4.12 -11.12 -12.88
C GLY A 13 -5.41 -10.44 -13.36
N ALA A 14 -5.31 -9.45 -14.25
CA ALA A 14 -6.50 -8.77 -14.76
C ALA A 14 -7.24 -9.67 -15.77
N TRP A 15 -8.55 -9.84 -15.54
CA TRP A 15 -9.49 -10.67 -16.30
C TRP A 15 -9.25 -12.18 -16.14
N GLY A 16 -10.16 -12.83 -15.41
CA GLY A 16 -10.16 -14.29 -15.21
C GLY A 16 -9.93 -14.73 -13.77
N HIS A 17 -10.97 -14.68 -12.92
CA HIS A 17 -10.88 -15.18 -11.55
C HIS A 17 -11.10 -16.71 -11.50
N PRO A 18 -10.22 -17.49 -10.82
CA PRO A 18 -10.51 -18.88 -10.49
C PRO A 18 -11.74 -19.00 -9.59
N VAL A 19 -12.68 -19.85 -9.96
CA VAL A 19 -13.95 -20.06 -9.25
C VAL A 19 -13.92 -21.37 -8.47
N MET A 20 -13.77 -21.26 -7.15
CA MET A 20 -14.03 -22.36 -6.23
C MET A 20 -15.54 -22.48 -5.99
N HIS A 21 -16.11 -23.65 -6.29
CA HIS A 21 -17.51 -23.95 -6.04
C HIS A 21 -17.72 -25.41 -5.67
N SER A 22 -18.87 -25.72 -5.06
CA SER A 22 -19.34 -27.09 -4.85
C SER A 22 -20.45 -27.42 -5.82
N ASP A 23 -20.42 -28.60 -6.42
CA ASP A 23 -21.56 -29.12 -7.19
C ASP A 23 -22.70 -29.61 -6.27
N GLY A 24 -23.80 -30.10 -6.87
CA GLY A 24 -24.94 -30.66 -6.13
C GLY A 24 -24.64 -31.97 -5.38
N ASN A 25 -23.49 -32.57 -5.61
CA ASN A 25 -23.00 -33.80 -4.96
C ASN A 25 -21.98 -33.51 -3.85
N GLY A 26 -21.59 -32.24 -3.67
CA GLY A 26 -20.66 -31.79 -2.63
C GLY A 26 -19.17 -31.86 -3.04
N ASN A 27 -18.84 -32.24 -4.27
CA ASN A 27 -17.45 -32.25 -4.73
C ASN A 27 -16.90 -30.82 -4.78
N LEU A 28 -15.62 -30.64 -4.42
CA LEU A 28 -14.96 -29.34 -4.55
C LEU A 28 -14.38 -29.19 -5.97
N TRP A 29 -14.92 -28.23 -6.71
CA TRP A 29 -14.45 -27.82 -8.03
C TRP A 29 -13.67 -26.52 -7.92
N ILE A 30 -12.42 -26.52 -8.37
CA ILE A 30 -11.59 -25.33 -8.57
C ILE A 30 -11.32 -25.23 -10.07
N ASN A 31 -11.94 -24.26 -10.73
CA ASN A 31 -11.77 -24.05 -12.17
C ASN A 31 -11.20 -22.66 -12.43
N SER A 32 -10.30 -22.53 -13.40
CA SER A 32 -9.97 -21.22 -13.94
C SER A 32 -11.11 -20.67 -14.82
N SER A 33 -11.00 -19.41 -15.24
CA SER A 33 -12.06 -18.70 -15.94
C SER A 33 -12.35 -19.27 -17.34
N GLN A 34 -13.63 -19.36 -17.71
CA GLN A 34 -14.10 -19.93 -18.98
C GLN A 34 -13.87 -19.05 -20.23
N GLU A 35 -12.88 -18.15 -20.21
CA GLU A 35 -12.43 -17.45 -21.42
C GLU A 35 -11.26 -18.20 -22.07
N VAL A 36 -11.07 -18.01 -23.37
CA VAL A 36 -10.49 -19.05 -24.25
C VAL A 36 -8.99 -19.31 -24.01
N ASP A 37 -8.28 -18.38 -23.37
CA ASP A 37 -6.90 -18.55 -22.89
C ASP A 37 -6.91 -18.77 -21.37
N GLY A 38 -7.38 -19.95 -20.94
CA GLY A 38 -7.66 -20.28 -19.54
C GLY A 38 -6.43 -20.22 -18.62
N ALA A 39 -6.57 -19.55 -17.48
CA ALA A 39 -5.48 -19.36 -16.52
C ALA A 39 -5.04 -20.66 -15.79
N SER A 40 -3.77 -20.73 -15.41
CA SER A 40 -3.17 -21.80 -14.59
C SER A 40 -3.71 -21.85 -13.16
N VAL A 41 -3.89 -23.06 -12.60
CA VAL A 41 -4.30 -23.26 -11.21
C VAL A 41 -3.09 -23.69 -10.37
N PHE A 42 -2.44 -22.72 -9.75
CA PHE A 42 -1.21 -22.93 -8.97
C PHE A 42 -1.49 -23.41 -7.53
N LEU A 43 -0.87 -24.51 -7.11
CA LEU A 43 -0.68 -24.86 -5.70
C LEU A 43 0.81 -24.82 -5.34
N ASN A 44 1.14 -24.16 -4.23
CA ASN A 44 2.53 -23.92 -3.79
C ASN A 44 3.46 -23.26 -4.84
N GLY A 45 2.90 -22.67 -5.90
CA GLY A 45 3.64 -22.07 -7.03
C GLY A 45 3.85 -23.01 -8.22
N VAL A 46 3.31 -24.23 -8.19
CA VAL A 46 3.33 -25.19 -9.30
C VAL A 46 1.95 -25.22 -9.96
N ASP A 47 1.87 -25.07 -11.28
CA ASP A 47 0.62 -25.34 -12.01
C ASP A 47 0.34 -26.84 -11.93
N VAL A 48 -0.76 -27.20 -11.27
CA VAL A 48 -1.09 -28.60 -11.01
C VAL A 48 -1.51 -29.32 -12.30
N VAL A 49 -2.06 -28.60 -13.27
CA VAL A 49 -2.48 -29.18 -14.57
C VAL A 49 -1.22 -29.49 -15.40
N GLU A 50 -0.34 -28.51 -15.58
CA GLU A 50 0.94 -28.68 -16.31
C GLU A 50 1.81 -29.77 -15.68
N ALA A 51 1.88 -29.84 -14.35
CA ALA A 51 2.67 -30.84 -13.64
C ALA A 51 2.12 -32.27 -13.78
N LEU A 52 0.80 -32.45 -13.84
CA LEU A 52 0.18 -33.76 -14.08
C LEU A 52 0.39 -34.22 -15.52
N ASP A 53 0.21 -33.34 -16.50
CA ASP A 53 0.51 -33.62 -17.91
C ASP A 53 1.99 -33.99 -18.12
N TRP A 54 2.91 -33.26 -17.49
CA TRP A 54 4.34 -33.57 -17.52
C TRP A 54 4.66 -34.94 -16.89
N ALA A 55 4.05 -35.27 -15.75
CA ALA A 55 4.23 -36.56 -15.09
C ALA A 55 3.71 -37.72 -15.95
N ARG A 56 2.53 -37.56 -16.55
CA ARG A 56 1.90 -38.51 -17.49
C ARG A 56 2.77 -38.75 -18.72
N GLN A 57 3.27 -37.70 -19.36
CA GLN A 57 4.23 -37.79 -20.48
C GLN A 57 5.53 -38.50 -20.07
N THR A 58 6.06 -38.20 -18.88
CA THR A 58 7.30 -38.80 -18.36
C THR A 58 7.15 -40.30 -18.09
N ILE A 59 6.02 -40.74 -17.53
CA ILE A 59 5.73 -42.18 -17.32
C ILE A 59 5.65 -42.93 -18.66
N VAL A 60 5.00 -42.35 -19.67
CA VAL A 60 4.93 -42.94 -21.03
C VAL A 60 6.31 -42.99 -21.70
N ALA A 61 7.13 -41.95 -21.55
CA ALA A 61 8.51 -41.92 -22.07
C ALA A 61 9.42 -42.96 -21.41
N LEU A 62 9.13 -43.37 -20.16
CA LEU A 62 9.80 -44.45 -19.45
C LEU A 62 9.22 -45.85 -19.76
N GLY A 63 8.30 -45.96 -20.72
CA GLY A 63 7.71 -47.23 -21.17
C GLY A 63 6.51 -47.70 -20.35
N GLY A 64 6.00 -46.89 -19.42
CA GLY A 64 4.73 -47.14 -18.76
C GLY A 64 3.53 -46.85 -19.66
N GLN A 65 2.33 -47.26 -19.22
CA GLN A 65 1.06 -46.86 -19.83
C GLN A 65 0.15 -46.28 -18.76
N VAL A 66 -0.48 -45.15 -19.09
CA VAL A 66 -1.53 -44.53 -18.28
C VAL A 66 -2.82 -44.66 -19.09
N ASN A 67 -3.85 -45.30 -18.51
CA ASN A 67 -5.16 -45.44 -19.14
C ASN A 67 -6.01 -44.20 -18.83
N ASP A 68 -6.75 -43.70 -19.81
CA ASP A 68 -7.71 -42.62 -19.57
C ASP A 68 -8.90 -43.10 -18.74
N LEU A 69 -9.30 -42.28 -17.76
CA LEU A 69 -10.33 -42.62 -16.78
C LEU A 69 -11.73 -42.36 -17.36
N GLU A 70 -12.57 -43.40 -17.36
CA GLU A 70 -13.98 -43.27 -17.74
C GLU A 70 -14.76 -42.59 -16.60
N ILE A 71 -14.90 -41.27 -16.68
CA ILE A 71 -15.63 -40.46 -15.68
C ILE A 71 -17.11 -40.88 -15.66
N ARG A 72 -17.57 -41.41 -14.52
CA ARG A 72 -18.97 -41.79 -14.29
C ARG A 72 -19.60 -40.86 -13.24
N PRO A 73 -20.78 -40.27 -13.49
CA PRO A 73 -21.49 -39.49 -12.49
C PRO A 73 -22.07 -40.39 -11.39
N ALA A 74 -21.98 -39.94 -10.14
CA ALA A 74 -22.54 -40.59 -8.95
C ALA A 74 -23.48 -39.63 -8.19
N GLU A 75 -24.27 -40.18 -7.25
CA GLU A 75 -25.53 -39.58 -6.80
C GLU A 75 -25.44 -38.68 -5.54
N THR A 76 -26.52 -37.91 -5.31
CA THR A 76 -26.61 -36.82 -4.33
C THR A 76 -26.88 -37.28 -2.88
N PHE A 77 -26.06 -36.83 -1.92
CA PHE A 77 -26.47 -36.61 -0.52
C PHE A 77 -25.73 -35.39 0.07
N ALA A 78 -26.27 -34.76 1.12
CA ALA A 78 -25.97 -33.35 1.43
C ALA A 78 -25.34 -33.10 2.82
N VAL A 79 -24.05 -32.75 2.84
CA VAL A 79 -23.36 -31.97 3.89
C VAL A 79 -22.36 -31.02 3.19
N LYS A 80 -22.02 -29.86 3.78
CA LYS A 80 -21.06 -28.91 3.20
C LYS A 80 -19.61 -29.21 3.63
N PRO A 81 -18.62 -29.11 2.73
CA PRO A 81 -17.20 -29.27 3.07
C PRO A 81 -16.67 -28.09 3.91
N ALA A 82 -15.54 -28.29 4.59
CA ALA A 82 -14.91 -27.29 5.45
C ALA A 82 -13.37 -27.40 5.52
N ILE A 83 -12.71 -26.26 5.72
CA ILE A 83 -11.28 -26.19 6.08
C ILE A 83 -11.19 -26.04 7.60
N VAL A 84 -10.50 -26.95 8.28
CA VAL A 84 -10.38 -26.94 9.75
C VAL A 84 -8.95 -27.27 10.20
N VAL A 85 -8.53 -26.73 11.33
CA VAL A 85 -7.28 -27.12 12.00
C VAL A 85 -7.65 -28.02 13.17
N ASN A 86 -7.00 -29.19 13.27
CA ASN A 86 -7.32 -30.18 14.28
C ASN A 86 -6.64 -29.87 15.65
N GLN A 87 -6.98 -30.65 16.67
CA GLN A 87 -6.42 -30.53 18.02
C GLN A 87 -4.92 -30.84 18.15
N CYS A 88 -4.28 -31.36 17.09
CA CYS A 88 -2.84 -31.59 17.00
C CYS A 88 -2.11 -30.44 16.27
N GLY A 89 -2.84 -29.51 15.66
CA GLY A 89 -2.30 -28.42 14.84
C GLY A 89 -2.20 -28.72 13.34
N ASP A 90 -2.62 -29.91 12.88
CA ASP A 90 -2.61 -30.25 11.45
C ASP A 90 -3.75 -29.50 10.73
N LEU A 91 -3.48 -28.97 9.53
CA LEU A 91 -4.50 -28.42 8.62
C LEU A 91 -5.20 -29.55 7.87
N VAL A 92 -6.54 -29.58 7.90
CA VAL A 92 -7.37 -30.62 7.28
C VAL A 92 -8.37 -29.99 6.30
N LEU A 93 -8.34 -30.47 5.06
CA LEU A 93 -9.32 -30.14 4.01
C LEU A 93 -10.40 -31.22 3.99
N ASN A 94 -11.57 -30.95 4.57
CA ASN A 94 -12.60 -31.96 4.79
C ASN A 94 -13.70 -31.90 3.71
N SER A 95 -13.61 -32.80 2.74
CA SER A 95 -14.68 -33.12 1.79
C SER A 95 -15.65 -34.14 2.41
N SER A 96 -16.53 -33.69 3.30
CA SER A 96 -17.34 -34.60 4.12
C SER A 96 -18.41 -35.34 3.29
N HIS A 97 -18.05 -36.53 2.79
CA HIS A 97 -18.84 -37.49 2.00
C HIS A 97 -18.89 -37.27 0.47
N ALA A 98 -18.05 -36.40 -0.10
CA ALA A 98 -17.83 -36.32 -1.56
C ALA A 98 -16.43 -36.82 -1.92
N GLN A 99 -16.33 -37.76 -2.87
CA GLN A 99 -15.16 -38.64 -3.05
C GLN A 99 -13.97 -38.00 -3.78
N SER A 100 -14.18 -36.88 -4.48
CA SER A 100 -13.25 -36.35 -5.48
C SER A 100 -13.02 -34.84 -5.33
N ILE A 101 -11.83 -34.39 -5.73
CA ILE A 101 -11.47 -32.96 -5.81
C ILE A 101 -11.07 -32.67 -7.26
N PHE A 102 -11.75 -31.72 -7.91
CA PHE A 102 -11.62 -31.47 -9.34
C PHE A 102 -10.89 -30.15 -9.61
N PHE A 103 -9.75 -30.19 -10.29
CA PHE A 103 -9.05 -28.99 -10.81
C PHE A 103 -9.19 -28.94 -12.33
N ASN A 104 -9.83 -27.89 -12.86
CA ASN A 104 -10.15 -27.73 -14.28
C ASN A 104 -10.83 -28.97 -14.93
N GLY A 105 -11.53 -29.80 -14.13
CA GLY A 105 -12.18 -31.05 -14.55
C GLY A 105 -11.38 -32.34 -14.33
N ILE A 106 -10.12 -32.25 -13.90
CA ILE A 106 -9.28 -33.40 -13.53
C ILE A 106 -9.58 -33.81 -12.09
N ASP A 107 -10.05 -35.05 -11.86
CA ASP A 107 -10.11 -35.64 -10.52
C ASP A 107 -8.70 -35.93 -10.01
N LEU A 108 -8.23 -35.11 -9.06
CA LEU A 108 -6.87 -35.20 -8.56
C LEU A 108 -6.58 -36.49 -7.81
N LEU A 109 -7.59 -37.10 -7.17
CA LEU A 109 -7.41 -38.30 -6.36
C LEU A 109 -7.38 -39.54 -7.25
N ALA A 110 -8.26 -39.60 -8.25
CA ALA A 110 -8.25 -40.68 -9.23
C ALA A 110 -7.00 -40.63 -10.15
N GLU A 111 -6.62 -39.46 -10.65
CA GLU A 111 -5.42 -39.29 -11.48
C GLU A 111 -4.14 -39.60 -10.70
N LEU A 112 -3.99 -39.09 -9.47
CA LEU A 112 -2.80 -39.37 -8.65
C LEU A 112 -2.71 -40.86 -8.28
N ALA A 113 -3.83 -41.54 -8.01
CA ALA A 113 -3.84 -42.98 -7.77
C ALA A 113 -3.46 -43.79 -9.03
N ALA A 114 -3.93 -43.38 -10.21
CA ALA A 114 -3.57 -44.00 -11.48
C ALA A 114 -2.08 -43.82 -11.82
N LEU A 115 -1.55 -42.60 -11.65
CA LEU A 115 -0.13 -42.28 -11.83
C LEU A 115 0.76 -43.04 -10.83
N GLN A 116 0.33 -43.18 -9.56
CA GLN A 116 1.03 -43.99 -8.56
C GLN A 116 1.06 -45.48 -8.93
N GLN A 117 -0.05 -46.04 -9.44
CA GLN A 117 -0.08 -47.43 -9.91
C GLN A 117 0.81 -47.65 -11.14
N ALA A 118 0.81 -46.71 -12.10
CA ALA A 118 1.68 -46.77 -13.26
C ALA A 118 3.17 -46.65 -12.87
N ALA A 119 3.52 -45.73 -11.98
CA ALA A 119 4.87 -45.59 -11.44
C ALA A 119 5.32 -46.83 -10.64
N ALA A 120 4.42 -47.41 -9.83
CA ALA A 120 4.69 -48.65 -9.11
C ALA A 120 4.89 -49.85 -10.06
N ALA A 121 4.17 -49.92 -11.18
CA ALA A 121 4.38 -50.95 -12.21
C ALA A 121 5.76 -50.80 -12.89
N VAL A 122 6.18 -49.56 -13.20
CA VAL A 122 7.53 -49.26 -13.72
C VAL A 122 8.61 -49.61 -12.69
N GLN A 123 8.40 -49.35 -11.39
CA GLN A 123 9.33 -49.71 -10.33
C GLN A 123 9.38 -51.22 -10.02
N ALA A 124 8.26 -51.94 -10.14
CA ALA A 124 8.20 -53.39 -9.88
C ALA A 124 9.08 -54.21 -10.83
N ALA A 125 9.32 -53.70 -12.05
CA ALA A 125 10.31 -54.24 -12.98
C ALA A 125 11.77 -54.22 -12.45
N GLY A 126 12.03 -53.50 -11.35
CA GLY A 126 13.30 -53.42 -10.62
C GLY A 126 13.21 -53.81 -9.13
N SER A 127 12.40 -54.83 -8.80
CA SER A 127 12.24 -55.39 -7.43
C SER A 127 13.60 -55.80 -6.78
N SER A 128 13.78 -55.99 -5.45
CA SER A 128 12.91 -56.51 -4.37
C SER A 128 13.61 -56.30 -2.98
N VAL A 129 13.11 -56.56 -1.74
CA VAL A 129 11.80 -56.98 -1.18
C VAL A 129 11.80 -56.79 0.37
N GLY A 130 10.62 -56.72 1.03
CA GLY A 130 10.41 -57.40 2.34
C GLY A 130 9.84 -56.58 3.54
N PRO A 131 9.10 -57.20 4.52
CA PRO A 131 8.09 -56.46 5.30
C PRO A 131 8.00 -56.63 6.86
N ALA A 132 7.52 -55.56 7.54
CA ALA A 132 6.73 -55.51 8.81
C ALA A 132 7.38 -56.04 10.14
N THR A 133 6.80 -56.01 11.38
CA THR A 133 5.45 -55.70 11.94
C THR A 133 5.50 -55.03 13.37
N THR A 134 4.43 -54.35 13.81
CA THR A 134 3.97 -54.08 15.23
C THR A 134 4.91 -53.31 16.20
N ASP A 135 4.47 -52.60 17.26
CA ASP A 135 3.19 -52.50 18.00
C ASP A 135 2.99 -51.09 18.66
N ALA A 136 1.89 -50.87 19.42
CA ALA A 136 1.50 -49.58 20.06
C ALA A 136 1.06 -49.79 21.55
N PRO A 137 0.63 -48.78 22.36
CA PRO A 137 0.51 -47.32 22.11
C PRO A 137 1.06 -46.39 23.22
N SER A 138 1.30 -45.11 22.86
CA SER A 138 1.15 -43.97 23.78
C SER A 138 0.79 -42.70 22.99
N THR A 139 0.47 -41.59 23.67
CA THR A 139 -0.10 -40.39 23.01
C THR A 139 0.87 -39.73 22.02
N CYS A 140 0.39 -39.54 20.78
CA CYS A 140 1.03 -38.80 19.67
C CYS A 140 2.19 -39.47 18.91
N ALA A 141 2.11 -40.78 18.63
CA ALA A 141 2.60 -41.42 17.40
C ALA A 141 1.86 -42.78 17.24
N THR A 142 1.63 -43.37 16.06
CA THR A 142 2.33 -43.25 14.77
C THR A 142 1.37 -43.17 13.56
N VAL A 143 1.84 -42.54 12.49
CA VAL A 143 1.82 -43.16 11.16
C VAL A 143 3.28 -43.61 10.98
N GLY A 144 3.55 -44.91 10.84
CA GLY A 144 4.91 -45.45 10.90
C GLY A 144 5.73 -44.97 9.70
N ASP A 145 6.65 -44.00 9.77
CA ASP A 145 7.72 -43.64 10.74
C ASP A 145 9.08 -44.24 10.34
N THR A 146 9.83 -43.45 9.59
CA THR A 146 11.21 -43.01 9.92
C THR A 146 11.55 -41.84 8.98
N SER A 147 12.25 -40.77 9.38
CA SER A 147 12.52 -40.26 10.74
C SER A 147 12.81 -38.75 10.68
N SER A 148 12.34 -38.00 11.68
CA SER A 148 12.71 -36.59 11.96
C SER A 148 12.72 -35.59 10.78
N ARG A 149 11.69 -35.59 9.94
CA ARG A 149 11.47 -34.56 8.90
C ARG A 149 10.00 -34.18 8.76
N ASP A 150 9.76 -32.98 8.22
CA ASP A 150 8.43 -32.52 7.85
C ASP A 150 7.84 -33.40 6.74
N SER A 151 6.54 -33.68 6.79
CA SER A 151 5.90 -34.60 5.85
C SER A 151 4.48 -34.19 5.46
N ILE A 152 4.11 -34.56 4.23
CA ILE A 152 2.75 -34.52 3.69
C ILE A 152 2.30 -35.98 3.54
N THR A 153 1.13 -36.33 4.05
CA THR A 153 0.62 -37.71 4.07
C THR A 153 -0.91 -37.73 4.04
N THR A 154 -1.52 -38.89 3.82
CA THR A 154 -2.98 -39.07 3.79
C THR A 154 -3.41 -40.20 4.72
N ASP A 155 -4.64 -40.16 5.23
CA ASP A 155 -5.25 -41.32 5.90
C ASP A 155 -6.04 -42.21 4.93
N HIS A 156 -6.50 -43.35 5.45
CA HIS A 156 -7.37 -44.31 4.75
C HIS A 156 -8.77 -43.76 4.43
N SER A 157 -9.06 -42.50 4.78
CA SER A 157 -10.33 -41.80 4.51
C SER A 157 -10.16 -40.68 3.46
N GLY A 158 -8.95 -40.50 2.91
CA GLY A 158 -8.64 -39.45 1.93
C GLY A 158 -8.29 -38.08 2.52
N ASN A 159 -8.23 -37.93 3.85
CA ASN A 159 -7.86 -36.67 4.49
C ASN A 159 -6.35 -36.41 4.28
N LEU A 160 -6.00 -35.20 3.83
CA LEU A 160 -4.61 -34.75 3.74
C LEU A 160 -4.13 -34.19 5.09
N TYR A 161 -2.92 -34.59 5.51
CA TYR A 161 -2.23 -34.15 6.71
C TYR A 161 -0.86 -33.58 6.37
N ILE A 162 -0.46 -32.50 7.04
CA ILE A 162 0.86 -31.87 6.91
C ILE A 162 1.46 -31.72 8.30
N ARG A 163 2.54 -32.43 8.59
CA ARG A 163 3.14 -32.56 9.93
C ARG A 163 4.55 -31.96 9.97
N ALA A 164 4.79 -31.09 10.95
CA ALA A 164 6.12 -30.57 11.27
C ALA A 164 6.62 -31.14 12.61
N ALA A 165 7.87 -31.60 12.67
CA ALA A 165 8.38 -32.38 13.80
C ALA A 165 9.20 -31.56 14.80
N GLY A 166 8.81 -31.58 16.08
CA GLY A 166 9.66 -31.14 17.20
C GLY A 166 9.87 -29.63 17.39
N THR A 167 9.43 -28.78 16.45
CA THR A 167 9.32 -27.33 16.67
C THR A 167 7.91 -26.86 16.31
N SER A 168 7.35 -25.91 17.08
CA SER A 168 5.99 -25.39 16.91
C SER A 168 5.87 -24.44 15.71
N ARG A 169 6.33 -24.90 14.54
CA ARG A 169 6.59 -24.10 13.34
C ARG A 169 6.29 -24.93 12.09
N ILE A 170 5.11 -24.76 11.51
CA ILE A 170 4.83 -25.25 10.16
C ILE A 170 5.48 -24.26 9.20
N TRP A 171 6.26 -24.72 8.21
CA TRP A 171 6.87 -23.86 7.20
C TRP A 171 6.28 -24.13 5.82
N ILE A 172 5.93 -23.07 5.09
CA ILE A 172 5.43 -23.10 3.71
C ILE A 172 6.28 -22.10 2.92
N ASN A 173 6.92 -22.54 1.84
CA ASN A 173 7.78 -21.71 0.97
C ASN A 173 8.81 -20.84 1.73
N GLY A 174 9.44 -21.39 2.76
CA GLY A 174 10.45 -20.69 3.58
C GLY A 174 9.87 -19.71 4.61
N VAL A 175 8.54 -19.61 4.72
CA VAL A 175 7.82 -18.77 5.67
C VAL A 175 7.18 -19.64 6.76
N ASN A 176 7.33 -19.27 8.03
CA ASN A 176 6.80 -20.04 9.16
C ASN A 176 5.30 -19.75 9.31
N PHE A 177 4.45 -20.54 8.65
CA PHE A 177 3.00 -20.43 8.67
C PHE A 177 2.36 -20.40 10.07
N LEU A 178 2.92 -21.08 11.09
CA LEU A 178 2.39 -20.94 12.46
C LEU A 178 2.78 -19.61 13.10
N ARG A 179 3.96 -19.07 12.77
CA ARG A 179 4.36 -17.73 13.19
C ARG A 179 3.58 -16.65 12.43
N GLU A 180 3.45 -16.75 11.12
CA GLU A 180 2.59 -15.85 10.34
C GLU A 180 1.14 -15.97 10.76
N LEU A 181 0.61 -17.15 11.11
CA LEU A 181 -0.74 -17.26 11.64
C LEU A 181 -0.86 -16.70 13.07
N GLN A 182 0.22 -16.59 13.84
CA GLN A 182 0.24 -15.86 15.11
C GLN A 182 0.38 -14.35 14.90
N ASP A 183 1.27 -13.90 14.02
CA ASP A 183 1.53 -12.50 13.73
C ASP A 183 0.34 -11.90 12.94
N LEU A 184 -0.31 -12.67 12.06
CA LEU A 184 -1.61 -12.37 11.43
C LEU A 184 -2.77 -12.43 12.45
N LYS A 185 -2.76 -13.33 13.45
CA LYS A 185 -3.75 -13.29 14.54
C LYS A 185 -3.53 -12.11 15.48
N GLN A 186 -2.29 -11.62 15.64
CA GLN A 186 -2.01 -10.36 16.32
C GLN A 186 -2.44 -9.16 15.47
N LEU A 187 -2.21 -9.17 14.16
CA LEU A 187 -2.78 -8.19 13.23
C LEU A 187 -4.31 -8.19 13.28
N VAL A 188 -4.97 -9.35 13.23
CA VAL A 188 -6.44 -9.45 13.27
C VAL A 188 -7.00 -9.09 14.65
N ALA A 189 -6.30 -9.40 15.74
CA ALA A 189 -6.64 -8.89 17.08
C ALA A 189 -6.33 -7.38 17.27
N VAL A 190 -5.73 -6.73 16.27
CA VAL A 190 -5.53 -5.28 16.16
C VAL A 190 -6.46 -4.65 15.08
N LEU A 191 -6.98 -5.45 14.14
CA LEU A 191 -7.82 -5.02 13.01
C LEU A 191 -9.31 -5.32 13.17
N GLU A 192 -9.71 -6.17 14.14
CA GLU A 192 -11.06 -6.14 14.69
C GLU A 192 -11.06 -5.52 16.11
N PRO A 193 -12.00 -4.61 16.43
CA PRO A 193 -13.27 -4.41 15.75
C PRO A 193 -13.29 -3.27 14.71
N VAL A 194 -13.33 -3.63 13.42
CA VAL A 194 -14.19 -2.94 12.42
C VAL A 194 -15.32 -3.87 11.99
N THR A 195 -15.92 -4.57 12.96
CA THR A 195 -17.32 -4.94 12.84
C THR A 195 -18.15 -3.65 12.96
N THR A 196 -19.15 -3.48 12.11
CA THR A 196 -19.97 -2.27 12.00
C THR A 196 -20.94 -2.10 13.17
N THR A 197 -20.40 -1.90 14.37
CA THR A 197 -21.14 -1.24 15.46
C THR A 197 -21.07 0.26 15.25
N THR A 198 -22.21 0.95 15.33
CA THR A 198 -22.27 2.41 15.19
C THR A 198 -21.87 3.11 16.49
N GLN A 199 -20.65 2.87 16.98
CA GLN A 199 -20.00 3.87 17.81
C GLN A 199 -19.66 5.07 16.92
N GLY A 200 -20.03 6.27 17.36
CA GLY A 200 -19.54 7.50 16.75
C GLY A 200 -18.03 7.67 16.97
N PRO A 201 -17.41 8.72 16.40
CA PRO A 201 -15.99 8.97 16.59
C PRO A 201 -15.61 8.98 18.07
N ILE A 202 -14.47 8.36 18.39
CA ILE A 202 -13.87 8.41 19.72
C ILE A 202 -13.15 9.77 19.80
N VAL A 203 -13.88 10.75 20.32
CA VAL A 203 -13.45 12.15 20.43
C VAL A 203 -12.62 12.36 21.70
N HIS A 204 -11.41 12.90 21.56
CA HIS A 204 -10.69 13.53 22.68
C HIS A 204 -11.14 15.01 22.79
N PRO A 205 -11.81 15.44 23.88
CA PRO A 205 -12.59 16.68 23.91
C PRO A 205 -11.77 17.94 24.25
N ASN A 206 -10.46 17.93 24.00
CA ASN A 206 -9.55 19.04 24.27
C ASN A 206 -8.36 18.99 23.30
N SER A 207 -7.71 20.13 23.08
CA SER A 207 -6.40 20.19 22.42
C SER A 207 -5.35 19.31 23.13
N ILE A 208 -4.48 18.66 22.36
CA ILE A 208 -3.40 17.78 22.81
C ILE A 208 -2.05 18.44 22.51
N GLY A 209 -1.16 18.45 23.51
CA GLY A 209 0.25 18.83 23.35
C GLY A 209 1.20 17.67 23.64
N CYS A 210 2.43 17.97 24.04
CA CYS A 210 3.49 16.97 24.27
C CYS A 210 3.19 15.88 25.35
N ASN A 211 2.12 16.01 26.14
CA ASN A 211 1.73 14.98 27.10
C ASN A 211 0.68 14.04 26.47
N LEU A 212 1.15 12.91 25.96
CA LEU A 212 0.31 11.90 25.30
C LEU A 212 -0.32 10.88 26.28
N THR A 213 0.00 10.94 27.58
CA THR A 213 -0.38 9.89 28.56
C THR A 213 -1.88 9.73 28.82
N SER A 214 -2.70 10.76 28.50
CA SER A 214 -4.16 10.73 28.62
C SER A 214 -4.88 10.41 27.30
N VAL A 215 -4.14 10.23 26.20
CA VAL A 215 -4.70 10.02 24.87
C VAL A 215 -4.95 8.51 24.67
N PRO A 216 -6.18 8.07 24.37
CA PRO A 216 -6.43 6.67 24.07
C PRO A 216 -5.93 6.34 22.65
N SER A 217 -5.29 5.18 22.47
CA SER A 217 -4.80 4.74 21.15
C SER A 217 -5.90 4.48 20.10
N SER A 218 -7.16 4.43 20.55
CA SER A 218 -8.36 4.36 19.73
C SER A 218 -8.98 5.73 19.41
N VAL A 219 -8.30 6.85 19.70
CA VAL A 219 -8.79 8.20 19.33
C VAL A 219 -8.96 8.29 17.82
N THR A 220 -10.15 8.67 17.36
CA THR A 220 -10.44 8.91 15.94
C THR A 220 -10.67 10.39 15.64
N THR A 221 -10.90 11.23 16.65
CA THR A 221 -11.04 12.67 16.48
C THR A 221 -10.46 13.42 17.67
N ILE A 222 -9.72 14.50 17.40
CA ILE A 222 -9.35 15.49 18.42
C ILE A 222 -10.28 16.68 18.23
N ASP A 223 -11.03 17.02 19.28
CA ASP A 223 -11.82 18.25 19.31
C ASP A 223 -10.99 19.37 19.93
N GLY A 224 -10.49 20.26 19.07
CA GLY A 224 -9.38 21.19 19.35
C GLY A 224 -8.10 20.84 18.57
N ASP A 225 -6.99 21.38 19.03
CA ASP A 225 -5.70 21.35 18.34
C ASP A 225 -4.86 20.12 18.68
N LEU A 226 -4.03 19.67 17.74
CA LEU A 226 -2.90 18.80 18.00
C LEU A 226 -1.61 19.63 17.89
N ASP A 227 -1.16 20.25 18.98
CA ASP A 227 -0.02 21.17 19.01
C ASP A 227 1.24 20.53 19.64
N LEU A 228 1.93 19.71 18.83
CA LEU A 228 3.15 19.01 19.19
C LEU A 228 4.38 19.93 19.02
N PHE A 229 4.42 20.99 19.83
CA PHE A 229 5.47 22.03 19.83
C PHE A 229 6.54 21.78 20.90
N LYS A 230 7.81 21.69 20.46
CA LYS A 230 9.02 21.55 21.30
C LYS A 230 9.04 20.34 22.21
N CYS A 231 8.39 19.24 21.80
CA CYS A 231 8.39 17.98 22.55
C CYS A 231 9.77 17.30 22.43
N GLN A 232 10.73 17.71 23.28
CA GLN A 232 12.15 17.38 23.12
C GLN A 232 12.46 15.88 23.05
N SER A 233 11.67 15.05 23.73
CA SER A 233 11.82 13.59 23.78
C SER A 233 10.94 12.84 22.76
N LEU A 234 10.14 13.53 21.96
CA LEU A 234 9.12 12.93 21.08
C LEU A 234 9.76 12.20 19.90
N THR A 235 9.42 10.91 19.77
CA THR A 235 9.81 10.04 18.65
C THR A 235 8.58 9.60 17.85
N ALA A 236 8.80 8.96 16.69
CA ALA A 236 7.72 8.38 15.91
C ALA A 236 6.94 7.27 16.66
N THR A 237 7.58 6.59 17.62
CA THR A 237 6.94 5.54 18.44
C THR A 237 5.88 6.12 19.38
N ASP A 238 6.13 7.31 19.95
CA ASP A 238 5.20 7.98 20.86
C ASP A 238 3.92 8.42 20.12
N LEU A 239 4.02 8.72 18.82
CA LEU A 239 2.89 9.09 17.97
C LEU A 239 1.95 7.94 17.64
N LEU A 240 2.31 6.67 17.89
CA LEU A 240 1.47 5.51 17.57
C LEU A 240 0.10 5.53 18.29
N VAL A 241 -0.06 6.36 19.32
CA VAL A 241 -1.35 6.67 19.95
C VAL A 241 -2.36 7.32 18.98
N PHE A 242 -1.89 7.94 17.90
CA PHE A 242 -2.72 8.54 16.85
C PHE A 242 -2.96 7.63 15.64
N SER A 243 -2.61 6.34 15.72
CA SER A 243 -2.76 5.36 14.62
C SER A 243 -4.19 5.24 14.08
N ASN A 244 -5.20 5.60 14.85
CA ASN A 244 -6.61 5.61 14.45
C ASN A 244 -7.18 7.02 14.19
N LEU A 245 -6.36 8.09 14.31
CA LEU A 245 -6.81 9.48 14.23
C LEU A 245 -7.25 9.83 12.81
N GLN A 246 -8.53 10.17 12.63
CA GLN A 246 -9.13 10.48 11.32
C GLN A 246 -9.33 11.98 11.09
N ARG A 247 -9.53 12.78 12.16
CA ARG A 247 -9.77 14.22 12.08
C ARG A 247 -9.22 15.02 13.27
N VAL A 248 -8.77 16.24 13.01
CA VAL A 248 -8.48 17.28 14.01
C VAL A 248 -9.40 18.47 13.73
N THR A 249 -10.22 18.90 14.70
CA THR A 249 -11.18 20.02 14.50
C THR A 249 -10.57 21.41 14.71
N GLY A 250 -9.33 21.46 15.21
CA GLY A 250 -8.51 22.65 15.27
C GLY A 250 -7.25 22.53 14.40
N LEU A 251 -6.16 23.08 14.91
CA LEU A 251 -4.86 23.17 14.28
C LEU A 251 -4.09 21.85 14.39
N PHE A 252 -3.42 21.39 13.33
CA PHE A 252 -2.45 20.30 13.43
C PHE A 252 -1.02 20.83 13.26
N ARG A 253 -0.25 20.84 14.34
CA ARG A 253 1.11 21.36 14.40
C ARG A 253 2.09 20.29 14.89
N VAL A 254 3.15 20.09 14.11
CA VAL A 254 4.31 19.27 14.48
C VAL A 254 5.54 20.18 14.39
N MET A 255 6.01 20.69 15.52
CA MET A 255 6.95 21.81 15.54
C MET A 255 8.13 21.65 16.51
N ASP A 256 9.33 21.95 16.03
CA ASP A 256 10.59 22.01 16.81
C ASP A 256 10.90 20.71 17.61
N ASN A 257 10.55 19.54 17.06
CA ASN A 257 10.81 18.24 17.70
C ASN A 257 12.14 17.64 17.18
N PRO A 258 13.24 17.63 17.98
CA PRO A 258 14.57 17.31 17.48
C PRO A 258 14.82 15.81 17.26
N LEU A 259 14.04 14.92 17.90
CA LEU A 259 14.19 13.46 17.77
C LEU A 259 13.19 12.83 16.78
N LEU A 260 12.27 13.62 16.24
CA LEU A 260 11.22 13.12 15.35
C LEU A 260 11.77 12.86 13.93
N THR A 261 11.56 11.65 13.41
CA THR A 261 12.14 11.17 12.14
C THR A 261 11.10 10.93 11.04
N ASN A 262 9.88 10.56 11.41
CA ASN A 262 8.71 10.46 10.53
C ASN A 262 7.45 10.87 11.30
N ILE A 263 6.33 10.94 10.60
CA ILE A 263 4.98 11.13 11.18
C ILE A 263 4.01 10.06 10.67
N ASP A 264 4.50 8.84 10.41
CA ASP A 264 3.77 7.75 9.75
C ASP A 264 2.58 7.23 10.56
N ALA A 265 2.58 7.49 11.87
CA ALA A 265 1.48 7.16 12.78
C ALA A 265 0.16 7.90 12.48
N PHE A 266 0.15 8.95 11.65
CA PHE A 266 -1.08 9.64 11.25
C PHE A 266 -1.75 9.05 10.00
N ALA A 267 -1.36 7.87 9.52
CA ALA A 267 -1.85 7.30 8.25
C ALA A 267 -3.38 7.19 8.10
N SER A 268 -4.17 7.23 9.17
CA SER A 268 -5.64 7.30 9.12
C SER A 268 -6.23 8.73 9.00
N LEU A 269 -5.41 9.78 9.08
CA LEU A 269 -5.84 11.17 9.09
C LEU A 269 -6.34 11.58 7.70
N THR A 270 -7.57 12.10 7.65
CA THR A 270 -8.23 12.51 6.39
C THR A 270 -8.54 14.00 6.33
N MET A 271 -8.65 14.65 7.48
CA MET A 271 -9.19 16.01 7.61
C MET A 271 -8.51 16.78 8.76
N VAL A 272 -8.11 18.01 8.48
CA VAL A 272 -7.72 19.01 9.48
C VAL A 272 -8.56 20.26 9.25
N ASP A 273 -9.39 20.63 10.21
CA ASP A 273 -10.33 21.75 10.03
C ASP A 273 -9.63 23.13 10.12
N GLY A 274 -8.41 23.19 10.67
CA GLY A 274 -7.57 24.38 10.72
C GLY A 274 -6.32 24.29 9.84
N ASP A 275 -5.24 24.93 10.28
CA ASP A 275 -3.91 24.88 9.64
C ASP A 275 -3.26 23.49 9.82
N LEU A 276 -2.54 23.02 8.78
CA LEU A 276 -1.58 21.92 8.89
C LEU A 276 -0.16 22.47 8.80
N ARG A 277 0.61 22.34 9.88
CA ARG A 277 1.95 22.93 10.00
C ARG A 277 3.00 21.96 10.52
N ILE A 278 4.08 21.81 9.74
CA ILE A 278 5.25 21.02 10.08
C ILE A 278 6.47 21.96 10.06
N THR A 279 7.03 22.32 11.22
CA THR A 279 8.12 23.31 11.29
C THR A 279 9.31 22.84 12.12
N GLY A 280 10.53 22.97 11.61
CA GLY A 280 11.76 22.88 12.42
C GLY A 280 12.12 21.49 12.94
N ASN A 281 11.48 20.42 12.44
CA ASN A 281 11.78 19.05 12.86
C ASN A 281 13.04 18.56 12.12
N ALA A 282 14.21 18.94 12.62
CA ALA A 282 15.49 18.80 11.91
C ALA A 282 15.94 17.34 11.59
N ASN A 283 15.26 16.34 12.13
CA ASN A 283 15.48 14.92 11.81
C ASN A 283 14.37 14.28 10.94
N LEU A 284 13.28 15.00 10.66
CA LEU A 284 12.13 14.52 9.90
C LEU A 284 12.51 14.31 8.42
N SER A 285 12.41 13.08 7.92
CA SER A 285 12.83 12.72 6.56
C SER A 285 11.66 12.45 5.60
N ASN A 286 10.48 12.11 6.13
CA ASN A 286 9.25 11.85 5.38
C ASN A 286 8.04 12.50 6.08
N ILE A 287 6.91 12.58 5.36
CA ILE A 287 5.59 12.98 5.88
C ILE A 287 4.47 12.02 5.44
N ASN A 288 4.79 10.74 5.24
CA ASN A 288 3.95 9.80 4.50
C ASN A 288 2.64 9.45 5.23
N GLY A 289 2.62 9.57 6.56
CA GLY A 289 1.38 9.50 7.35
C GLY A 289 0.30 10.52 6.96
N LEU A 290 0.62 11.57 6.20
CA LEU A 290 -0.39 12.51 5.68
C LEU A 290 -1.09 12.04 4.40
N SER A 291 -0.71 10.88 3.84
CA SER A 291 -1.11 10.46 2.49
C SER A 291 -2.62 10.36 2.23
N ASN A 292 -3.45 10.23 3.28
CA ASN A 292 -4.91 10.22 3.18
C ASN A 292 -5.58 11.58 3.48
N VAL A 293 -4.81 12.63 3.82
CA VAL A 293 -5.35 13.97 4.12
C VAL A 293 -5.88 14.59 2.83
N ALA A 294 -7.19 14.59 2.69
CA ALA A 294 -7.89 15.15 1.53
C ALA A 294 -8.37 16.60 1.74
N SER A 295 -8.42 17.05 3.00
CA SER A 295 -8.95 18.37 3.38
C SER A 295 -8.13 19.03 4.49
N ILE A 296 -7.76 20.29 4.24
CA ILE A 296 -7.18 21.24 5.20
C ILE A 296 -8.07 22.49 5.17
N GLY A 297 -8.43 23.05 6.32
CA GLY A 297 -9.34 24.20 6.40
C GLY A 297 -8.69 25.56 6.08
N HIS A 298 -7.42 25.75 6.41
CA HIS A 298 -6.70 27.02 6.18
C HIS A 298 -5.36 26.84 5.43
N ASP A 299 -4.25 26.82 6.17
CA ASP A 299 -2.88 26.92 5.66
C ASP A 299 -2.17 25.55 5.64
N LEU A 300 -1.25 25.40 4.68
CA LEU A 300 -0.31 24.28 4.58
C LEU A 300 1.13 24.83 4.70
N ILE A 301 1.74 24.67 5.88
CA ILE A 301 3.03 25.29 6.21
C ILE A 301 4.07 24.20 6.50
N ILE A 302 5.00 23.95 5.58
CA ILE A 302 6.10 23.00 5.77
C ILE A 302 7.42 23.75 5.67
N THR A 303 8.09 23.96 6.81
CA THR A 303 9.23 24.90 6.89
C THR A 303 10.36 24.42 7.80
N PHE A 304 11.62 24.73 7.46
CA PHE A 304 12.81 24.38 8.25
C PHE A 304 13.01 22.87 8.55
N ASN A 305 12.34 21.95 7.82
CA ASN A 305 12.53 20.51 7.99
C ASN A 305 13.71 20.06 7.12
N SER A 306 14.93 20.25 7.62
CA SER A 306 16.16 20.20 6.82
C SER A 306 16.46 18.85 6.15
N LYS A 307 15.92 17.73 6.67
CA LYS A 307 16.06 16.38 6.08
C LYS A 307 14.88 15.92 5.23
N LEU A 308 13.81 16.71 5.10
CA LEU A 308 12.65 16.33 4.30
C LEU A 308 13.03 16.37 2.81
N THR A 309 12.84 15.25 2.10
CA THR A 309 13.35 15.08 0.72
C THR A 309 12.30 15.26 -0.37
N ASN A 310 11.03 15.01 -0.05
CA ASN A 310 9.86 15.12 -0.92
C ASN A 310 8.65 15.55 -0.09
N VAL A 311 7.49 15.67 -0.73
CA VAL A 311 6.19 15.89 -0.05
C VAL A 311 5.13 14.88 -0.53
N ASP A 312 5.55 13.64 -0.82
CA ASP A 312 4.70 12.61 -1.45
C ASP A 312 3.53 12.17 -0.56
N GLY A 313 3.67 12.36 0.75
CA GLY A 313 2.58 12.27 1.72
C GLY A 313 1.48 13.33 1.59
N LEU A 314 1.56 14.30 0.66
CA LEU A 314 0.48 15.26 0.40
C LEU A 314 -0.43 14.84 -0.77
N SER A 315 -0.29 13.62 -1.26
CA SER A 315 -0.89 13.13 -2.51
C SER A 315 -2.42 13.12 -2.59
N SER A 316 -3.15 13.21 -1.48
CA SER A 316 -4.61 13.40 -1.47
C SER A 316 -5.08 14.86 -1.45
N ILE A 317 -4.20 15.84 -1.26
CA ILE A 317 -4.60 17.25 -1.15
C ILE A 317 -4.98 17.80 -2.54
N THR A 318 -6.24 18.19 -2.68
CA THR A 318 -6.77 18.79 -3.92
C THR A 318 -6.89 20.31 -3.87
N THR A 319 -7.06 20.87 -2.67
CA THR A 319 -7.15 22.32 -2.42
C THR A 319 -6.43 22.67 -1.13
N VAL A 320 -5.87 23.88 -1.08
CA VAL A 320 -5.44 24.55 0.16
C VAL A 320 -6.18 25.89 0.18
N PRO A 321 -7.12 26.13 1.11
CA PRO A 321 -8.01 27.30 1.03
C PRO A 321 -7.32 28.65 1.14
N ASN A 322 -6.24 28.74 1.92
CA ASN A 322 -5.50 29.97 2.15
C ASN A 322 -4.03 29.85 1.69
N TYR A 323 -3.05 29.71 2.58
CA TYR A 323 -1.63 29.83 2.24
C TYR A 323 -0.88 28.49 2.16
N LEU A 324 -0.19 28.25 1.05
CA LEU A 324 0.80 27.17 0.91
C LEU A 324 2.21 27.75 1.03
N TYR A 325 2.94 27.35 2.08
CA TYR A 325 4.26 27.91 2.40
C TYR A 325 5.33 26.83 2.61
N PHE A 326 6.22 26.69 1.62
CA PHE A 326 7.40 25.83 1.69
C PHE A 326 8.68 26.67 1.82
N TYR A 327 9.24 26.73 3.03
CA TYR A 327 10.39 27.59 3.35
C TYR A 327 11.57 26.82 3.95
N ASN A 328 12.75 26.91 3.33
CA ASN A 328 14.02 26.43 3.91
C ASN A 328 14.01 24.93 4.29
N ASN A 329 13.37 24.09 3.48
CA ASN A 329 13.51 22.63 3.59
C ASN A 329 14.71 22.22 2.71
N ALA A 330 15.91 22.29 3.29
CA ALA A 330 17.16 22.31 2.53
C ALA A 330 17.38 21.12 1.57
N MET A 331 16.86 19.93 1.90
CA MET A 331 16.95 18.70 1.10
C MET A 331 15.72 18.42 0.22
N LEU A 332 14.69 19.29 0.20
CA LEU A 332 13.46 19.08 -0.55
C LEU A 332 13.73 19.17 -2.06
N ALA A 333 13.70 18.02 -2.75
CA ALA A 333 14.19 17.87 -4.12
C ALA A 333 13.12 18.08 -5.21
N ASN A 334 11.86 17.80 -4.88
CA ASN A 334 10.70 17.87 -5.77
C ASN A 334 9.43 18.21 -4.96
N LEU A 335 8.33 18.54 -5.65
CA LEU A 335 6.99 18.76 -5.06
C LEU A 335 5.93 17.77 -5.61
N ASP A 336 6.32 16.55 -5.93
CA ASP A 336 5.54 15.64 -6.79
C ASP A 336 4.25 15.13 -6.12
N GLY A 337 4.25 15.03 -4.78
CA GLY A 337 3.05 14.82 -3.96
C GLY A 337 1.96 15.88 -4.09
N LEU A 338 2.22 17.08 -4.63
CA LEU A 338 1.16 18.07 -4.90
C LEU A 338 0.44 17.84 -6.24
N SER A 339 0.63 16.68 -6.89
CA SER A 339 0.10 16.39 -8.23
C SER A 339 -1.43 16.32 -8.37
N HIS A 340 -2.19 16.43 -7.29
CA HIS A 340 -3.66 16.61 -7.30
C HIS A 340 -4.14 18.00 -6.89
N LEU A 341 -3.24 18.91 -6.49
CA LEU A 341 -3.59 20.28 -6.11
C LEU A 341 -4.05 21.08 -7.35
N VAL A 342 -5.29 21.58 -7.32
CA VAL A 342 -5.91 22.34 -8.43
C VAL A 342 -6.16 23.82 -8.12
N ALA A 343 -6.28 24.18 -6.84
CA ALA A 343 -6.60 25.55 -6.41
C ALA A 343 -5.93 25.92 -5.08
N ILE A 344 -5.54 27.19 -4.98
CA ILE A 344 -4.82 27.81 -3.86
C ILE A 344 -5.17 29.32 -3.79
N HIS A 345 -5.09 29.94 -2.61
CA HIS A 345 -5.04 31.40 -2.51
C HIS A 345 -3.61 31.90 -2.72
N ASP A 346 -2.77 31.82 -1.70
CA ASP A 346 -1.37 32.28 -1.75
C ASP A 346 -0.40 31.10 -1.85
N MET A 347 0.67 31.22 -2.65
CA MET A 347 1.74 30.24 -2.74
C MET A 347 3.11 30.88 -2.60
N THR A 348 3.89 30.45 -1.60
CA THR A 348 5.31 30.79 -1.49
C THR A 348 6.17 29.54 -1.39
N ILE A 349 7.09 29.38 -2.34
CA ILE A 349 8.12 28.33 -2.37
C ILE A 349 9.48 29.02 -2.33
N ASN A 350 10.13 29.04 -1.16
CA ASN A 350 11.29 29.88 -0.90
C ASN A 350 12.44 29.15 -0.17
N TYR A 351 13.70 29.43 -0.55
CA TYR A 351 14.92 28.86 0.08
C TYR A 351 15.01 27.32 0.10
N ASN A 352 14.30 26.60 -0.76
CA ASN A 352 14.42 25.14 -0.83
C ASN A 352 15.62 24.79 -1.73
N SER A 353 16.82 24.77 -1.15
CA SER A 353 18.10 24.77 -1.88
C SER A 353 18.35 23.58 -2.81
N ALA A 354 17.70 22.43 -2.54
CA ALA A 354 17.78 21.23 -3.37
C ALA A 354 16.65 21.09 -4.40
N LEU A 355 15.69 22.03 -4.45
CA LEU A 355 14.49 21.90 -5.28
C LEU A 355 14.82 22.02 -6.77
N THR A 356 14.83 20.87 -7.47
CA THR A 356 15.21 20.78 -8.89
C THR A 356 14.03 20.98 -9.85
N GLN A 357 12.83 20.60 -9.42
CA GLN A 357 11.61 20.60 -10.24
C GLN A 357 10.34 20.86 -9.42
N ILE A 358 9.35 21.49 -10.05
CA ILE A 358 8.03 21.78 -9.47
C ILE A 358 6.89 21.08 -10.22
N ARG A 359 7.17 19.96 -10.92
CA ARG A 359 6.21 19.28 -11.82
C ARG A 359 4.90 18.81 -11.16
N GLY A 360 4.85 18.67 -9.84
CA GLY A 360 3.61 18.41 -9.10
C GLY A 360 2.57 19.51 -9.26
N LEU A 361 2.98 20.78 -9.42
CA LEU A 361 2.07 21.93 -9.51
C LEU A 361 1.26 22.01 -10.83
N ARG A 362 1.50 21.07 -11.76
CA ARG A 362 0.98 21.05 -13.15
C ARG A 362 -0.53 21.14 -13.32
N ASN A 363 -1.30 20.89 -12.26
CA ASN A 363 -2.77 20.89 -12.27
C ASN A 363 -3.37 22.18 -11.68
N ILE A 364 -2.56 23.10 -11.16
CA ILE A 364 -3.02 24.39 -10.65
C ILE A 364 -3.37 25.30 -11.82
N ALA A 365 -4.66 25.59 -11.99
CA ALA A 365 -5.16 26.46 -13.06
C ALA A 365 -5.16 27.95 -12.67
N ASN A 366 -5.21 28.25 -11.38
CA ASN A 366 -5.34 29.61 -10.83
C ASN A 366 -4.73 29.67 -9.41
N VAL A 367 -3.96 30.73 -9.14
CA VAL A 367 -3.51 31.14 -7.79
C VAL A 367 -4.26 32.42 -7.46
N THR A 368 -5.20 32.40 -6.50
CA THR A 368 -6.13 33.54 -6.32
C THR A 368 -5.57 34.72 -5.51
N GLY A 369 -4.35 34.59 -4.98
CA GLY A 369 -3.56 35.65 -4.35
C GLY A 369 -2.17 35.78 -5.00
N ASP A 370 -1.12 35.77 -4.19
CA ASP A 370 0.28 35.87 -4.60
C ASP A 370 0.90 34.51 -5.01
N LEU A 371 1.78 34.53 -6.02
CA LEU A 371 2.64 33.41 -6.42
C LEU A 371 4.12 33.81 -6.32
N VAL A 372 4.81 33.33 -5.29
CA VAL A 372 6.21 33.65 -4.98
C VAL A 372 7.12 32.41 -5.10
N ILE A 373 7.98 32.39 -6.12
CA ILE A 373 9.03 31.37 -6.28
C ILE A 373 10.38 32.05 -6.09
N ALA A 374 11.01 31.85 -4.93
CA ALA A 374 12.20 32.60 -4.54
C ALA A 374 13.37 31.76 -4.02
N SER A 375 14.60 32.17 -4.30
CA SER A 375 15.82 31.63 -3.66
C SER A 375 16.02 30.09 -3.80
N ASN A 376 15.33 29.42 -4.72
CA ASN A 376 15.45 27.97 -4.94
C ASN A 376 16.64 27.74 -5.88
N SER A 377 17.85 27.67 -5.29
CA SER A 377 19.12 27.86 -5.99
C SER A 377 19.37 26.94 -7.19
N VAL A 378 18.82 25.72 -7.18
CA VAL A 378 19.01 24.71 -8.25
C VAL A 378 17.78 24.49 -9.14
N LEU A 379 16.72 25.28 -8.96
CA LEU A 379 15.50 25.16 -9.77
C LEU A 379 15.78 25.67 -11.19
N THR A 380 15.76 24.77 -12.17
CA THR A 380 16.18 25.08 -13.55
C THR A 380 15.08 25.68 -14.42
N ASN A 381 13.82 25.32 -14.17
CA ASN A 381 12.68 25.71 -14.99
C ASN A 381 11.37 25.78 -14.21
N LEU A 382 10.36 26.45 -14.77
CA LEU A 382 9.00 26.55 -14.22
C LEU A 382 7.95 25.70 -14.94
N ASN A 383 8.33 24.57 -15.55
CA ASN A 383 7.39 23.71 -16.31
C ASN A 383 6.40 22.90 -15.43
N GLY A 384 6.28 23.28 -14.15
CA GLY A 384 5.16 22.90 -13.28
C GLY A 384 3.96 23.84 -13.39
N PHE A 385 4.02 24.94 -14.13
CA PHE A 385 2.91 25.91 -14.24
C PHE A 385 2.21 25.91 -15.61
N ASN A 386 2.40 24.89 -16.45
CA ASN A 386 1.87 24.86 -17.82
C ASN A 386 0.33 24.96 -17.94
N SER A 387 -0.42 24.72 -16.86
CA SER A 387 -1.88 24.89 -16.79
C SER A 387 -2.31 26.20 -16.13
N LEU A 388 -1.38 26.99 -15.59
CA LEU A 388 -1.67 28.19 -14.82
C LEU A 388 -2.09 29.34 -15.76
N THR A 389 -3.33 29.80 -15.58
CA THR A 389 -3.95 30.85 -16.41
C THR A 389 -4.06 32.18 -15.70
N ALA A 390 -4.10 32.21 -14.36
CA ALA A 390 -4.30 33.42 -13.57
C ALA A 390 -3.47 33.46 -12.27
N VAL A 391 -3.01 34.66 -11.90
CA VAL A 391 -2.51 35.02 -10.57
C VAL A 391 -3.30 36.24 -10.06
N GLY A 392 -3.96 36.09 -8.90
CA GLY A 392 -4.93 37.06 -8.39
C GLY A 392 -4.34 38.32 -7.76
N SER A 393 -3.04 38.35 -7.48
CA SER A 393 -2.29 39.51 -6.98
C SER A 393 -0.90 39.61 -7.65
N THR A 394 0.17 39.14 -7.01
CA THR A 394 1.57 39.31 -7.47
C THR A 394 2.17 37.99 -7.95
N LEU A 395 2.72 38.01 -9.17
CA LEU A 395 3.66 36.99 -9.65
C LEU A 395 5.10 37.43 -9.36
N SER A 396 5.82 36.70 -8.50
CA SER A 396 7.18 37.04 -8.06
C SER A 396 8.15 35.85 -8.19
N ILE A 397 8.97 35.86 -9.24
CA ILE A 397 10.02 34.87 -9.51
C ILE A 397 11.39 35.52 -9.27
N GLN A 398 12.06 35.23 -8.15
CA GLN A 398 13.27 35.96 -7.75
C GLN A 398 14.42 35.10 -7.17
N TYR A 399 15.67 35.50 -7.40
CA TYR A 399 16.87 34.88 -6.80
C TYR A 399 17.05 33.37 -7.07
N ASN A 400 16.37 32.80 -8.06
CA ASN A 400 16.55 31.39 -8.43
C ASN A 400 17.78 31.30 -9.36
N ALA A 401 18.95 31.02 -8.77
CA ALA A 401 20.24 31.24 -9.42
C ALA A 401 20.46 30.40 -10.70
N MET A 402 19.97 29.16 -10.73
CA MET A 402 20.05 28.25 -11.89
C MET A 402 18.80 28.27 -12.79
N LEU A 403 17.86 29.21 -12.59
CA LEU A 403 16.65 29.29 -13.40
C LEU A 403 16.97 29.88 -14.78
N SER A 404 16.84 29.08 -15.83
CA SER A 404 17.12 29.46 -17.22
C SER A 404 15.86 29.50 -18.12
N ASP A 405 14.77 28.87 -17.69
CA ASP A 405 13.53 28.74 -18.47
C ASP A 405 12.28 29.02 -17.62
N ILE A 406 11.41 29.92 -18.09
CA ILE A 406 10.10 30.17 -17.47
C ILE A 406 8.92 30.01 -18.46
N ASN A 407 9.12 29.28 -19.56
CA ASN A 407 8.09 29.07 -20.58
C ASN A 407 6.85 28.31 -20.08
N GLY A 408 6.94 27.59 -18.96
CA GLY A 408 5.77 27.06 -18.25
C GLY A 408 4.73 28.13 -17.86
N LEU A 409 5.13 29.41 -17.73
CA LEU A 409 4.23 30.54 -17.47
C LEU A 409 3.58 31.14 -18.74
N SER A 410 3.82 30.58 -19.93
CA SER A 410 3.26 31.08 -21.19
C SER A 410 1.73 30.94 -21.32
N GLY A 411 1.10 30.12 -20.48
CA GLY A 411 -0.36 29.99 -20.40
C GLY A 411 -1.09 31.10 -19.63
N LEU A 412 -0.36 32.01 -18.97
CA LEU A 412 -0.97 33.09 -18.18
C LEU A 412 -1.71 34.10 -19.06
N THR A 413 -2.96 34.38 -18.67
CA THR A 413 -3.85 35.37 -19.31
C THR A 413 -4.19 36.54 -18.38
N SER A 414 -4.00 36.39 -17.06
CA SER A 414 -4.12 37.47 -16.08
C SER A 414 -3.10 37.40 -14.94
N VAL A 415 -2.55 38.56 -14.60
CA VAL A 415 -1.95 38.87 -13.29
C VAL A 415 -2.59 40.18 -12.87
N ALA A 416 -3.08 40.30 -11.64
CA ALA A 416 -3.85 41.48 -11.23
C ALA A 416 -2.96 42.70 -10.92
N GLU A 417 -1.96 42.53 -10.05
CA GLU A 417 -1.10 43.62 -9.60
C GLU A 417 0.28 43.59 -10.27
N TYR A 418 1.22 42.78 -9.79
CA TYR A 418 2.63 42.93 -10.17
C TYR A 418 3.23 41.68 -10.80
N VAL A 419 4.00 41.87 -11.86
CA VAL A 419 4.88 40.84 -12.42
C VAL A 419 6.32 41.20 -12.09
N ARG A 420 7.01 40.38 -11.28
CA ARG A 420 8.37 40.62 -10.80
C ARG A 420 9.24 39.40 -11.10
N VAL A 421 10.05 39.48 -12.16
CA VAL A 421 10.98 38.43 -12.60
C VAL A 421 12.39 39.02 -12.55
N CYS A 422 13.07 38.94 -11.41
CA CYS A 422 14.39 39.57 -11.25
C CYS A 422 15.38 38.84 -10.32
N SER A 423 16.67 39.14 -10.43
CA SER A 423 17.78 38.39 -9.79
C SER A 423 17.88 36.89 -10.15
N ASN A 424 17.25 36.43 -11.23
CA ASN A 424 17.42 35.05 -11.72
C ASN A 424 18.65 35.03 -12.65
N ALA A 425 19.81 34.68 -12.09
CA ALA A 425 21.12 35.10 -12.62
C ALA A 425 21.48 34.58 -14.02
N ILE A 426 20.90 33.45 -14.46
CA ILE A 426 21.13 32.87 -15.80
C ILE A 426 19.90 32.93 -16.71
N LEU A 427 18.82 33.60 -16.29
CA LEU A 427 17.61 33.75 -17.10
C LEU A 427 17.84 34.82 -18.18
N ASP A 428 17.74 34.41 -19.44
CA ASP A 428 17.70 35.36 -20.55
C ASP A 428 16.36 36.13 -20.51
N VAL A 429 16.42 37.42 -20.20
CA VAL A 429 15.23 38.28 -20.13
C VAL A 429 14.54 38.47 -21.48
N SER A 430 15.17 38.07 -22.60
CA SER A 430 14.57 38.06 -23.94
C SER A 430 13.86 36.75 -24.31
N SER A 431 14.06 35.66 -23.55
CA SER A 431 13.31 34.41 -23.69
C SER A 431 12.07 34.32 -22.77
N VAL A 432 11.84 35.35 -21.96
CA VAL A 432 10.66 35.49 -21.08
C VAL A 432 9.37 35.53 -21.93
N PRO A 433 8.32 34.75 -21.59
CA PRO A 433 7.07 34.75 -22.35
C PRO A 433 6.47 36.15 -22.48
N SER A 434 6.16 36.54 -23.72
CA SER A 434 5.72 37.90 -24.07
C SER A 434 4.49 38.38 -23.30
N VAL A 435 3.60 37.46 -22.91
CA VAL A 435 2.44 37.75 -22.03
C VAL A 435 2.85 38.44 -20.73
N LEU A 436 3.98 38.05 -20.12
CA LEU A 436 4.44 38.60 -18.83
C LEU A 436 4.85 40.08 -18.92
N HIS A 437 5.08 40.60 -20.13
CA HIS A 437 5.34 42.02 -20.37
C HIS A 437 4.06 42.86 -20.45
N THR A 438 2.87 42.24 -20.44
CA THR A 438 1.56 42.92 -20.57
C THR A 438 0.57 42.64 -19.44
N LEU A 439 0.85 41.71 -18.53
CA LEU A 439 -0.02 41.38 -17.39
C LEU A 439 0.34 42.19 -16.14
N GLY A 440 -0.66 42.55 -15.32
CA GLY A 440 -0.51 43.39 -14.13
C GLY A 440 -0.50 44.90 -14.40
N THR A 441 -0.58 45.69 -13.33
CA THR A 441 -0.43 47.15 -13.33
C THR A 441 1.03 47.59 -13.45
N CYS A 442 1.99 46.74 -13.07
CA CYS A 442 3.43 47.01 -13.24
C CYS A 442 4.26 45.73 -13.42
N GLN A 443 5.14 45.75 -14.43
CA GLN A 443 6.07 44.68 -14.79
C GLN A 443 7.52 45.09 -14.48
N LYS A 444 8.27 44.18 -13.86
CA LYS A 444 9.70 44.30 -13.54
C LYS A 444 10.39 43.02 -13.96
N ILE A 445 10.92 42.99 -15.18
CA ILE A 445 11.61 41.85 -15.77
C ILE A 445 13.06 42.27 -16.03
N SER A 446 14.02 41.68 -15.32
CA SER A 446 15.44 42.09 -15.37
C SER A 446 16.38 41.01 -14.82
N SER A 447 17.64 40.96 -15.25
CA SER A 447 18.68 40.16 -14.58
C SER A 447 19.15 40.77 -13.25
N SER A 448 18.89 42.07 -13.04
CA SER A 448 19.24 42.82 -11.83
C SER A 448 18.20 42.64 -10.70
N PRO A 449 18.49 43.08 -9.46
CA PRO A 449 17.49 43.14 -8.39
C PRO A 449 16.24 43.93 -8.78
N CYS A 450 15.07 43.46 -8.34
CA CYS A 450 13.81 44.13 -8.61
C CYS A 450 13.81 45.55 -8.01
N THR A 451 13.65 46.57 -8.85
CA THR A 451 13.17 47.87 -8.38
C THR A 451 11.70 47.74 -7.99
N THR A 452 11.25 48.53 -7.01
CA THR A 452 9.84 48.53 -6.61
C THR A 452 8.93 48.88 -7.79
N CYS A 453 7.77 48.22 -7.85
CA CYS A 453 6.62 48.84 -8.51
C CYS A 453 6.16 50.03 -7.65
N PRO A 454 5.67 51.12 -8.28
CA PRO A 454 5.19 52.30 -7.57
C PRO A 454 3.88 52.02 -6.82
#